data_AF-A0A7X5YAD0-F1
#
_entry.id   AF-A0A7X5YAD0-F1
#
_cell.length_a   1.000
_cell.length_b   1.000
_cell.length_c   1.000
_cell.angle_alpha   90.00
_cell.angle_beta   90.00
_cell.angle_gamma   90.00
#
_symmetry.space_group_name_H-M   'P 1'
#
loop_
_entity.id
_entity.type
_entity.pdbx_description
1 polymer ?
#
loop_
_entity_poly.entity_id
_entity_poly.type
_entity_poly.pdbx_seq_one_letter_code
_entity_poly.pdbx_strand_id
1 'polypeptide(L)' 'MKSRDVIKLIEAADWVQVRVRGSHHQFKHPTNPGVVTVPHPERDLAIGTLLSIERVSGVKLR' A
#
# COMPACT_ATOMS: atom_id res chain seq x y z
N MET A 1 8.22 7.76 -5.20
CA MET A 1 8.58 6.61 -4.32
C MET A 1 8.23 5.33 -5.07
N LYS A 2 9.07 4.27 -5.00
CA LYS A 2 8.84 3.04 -5.75
C LYS A 2 7.75 2.19 -5.08
N SER A 3 6.93 1.50 -5.87
CA SER A 3 5.89 0.58 -5.35
C SER A 3 6.44 -0.45 -4.35
N ARG A 4 7.63 -1.02 -4.63
CA ARG A 4 8.35 -1.93 -3.74
C ARG A 4 8.67 -1.34 -2.36
N ASP A 5 8.98 -0.05 -2.28
CA ASP A 5 9.36 0.58 -1.02
C ASP A 5 8.09 0.86 -0.19
N VAL A 6 6.99 1.24 -0.84
CA VAL A 6 5.67 1.35 -0.20
C VAL A 6 5.19 0.02 0.36
N ILE A 7 5.30 -1.07 -0.42
CA ILE A 7 4.89 -2.42 0.02
C ILE A 7 5.65 -2.81 1.29
N LYS A 8 6.97 -2.61 1.33
CA LYS A 8 7.78 -2.90 2.52
C LYS A 8 7.34 -2.09 3.75
N LEU A 9 7.00 -0.81 3.57
CA LEU A 9 6.58 0.05 4.66
C LEU A 9 5.22 -0.35 5.24
N ILE A 10 4.26 -0.72 4.38
CA ILE A 10 2.95 -1.19 4.86
C ILE A 10 3.05 -2.60 5.48
N GLU A 11 3.86 -3.50 4.90
CA GLU A 11 4.10 -4.84 5.48
C GLU A 11 4.75 -4.75 6.87
N ALA A 12 5.67 -3.80 7.07
CA ALA A 12 6.25 -3.51 8.38
C ALA A 12 5.23 -2.94 9.39
N ALA A 13 4.10 -2.43 8.92
CA ALA A 13 2.97 -1.98 9.72
C ALA A 13 1.84 -3.02 9.77
N ASP A 14 2.17 -4.31 9.71
CA ASP A 14 1.26 -5.45 9.81
C ASP A 14 0.17 -5.51 8.72
N TRP A 15 0.39 -4.85 7.58
CA TRP A 15 -0.47 -5.03 6.41
C TRP A 15 -0.08 -6.29 5.64
N VAL A 16 -1.03 -7.19 5.44
CA VAL A 16 -0.81 -8.47 4.75
C VAL A 16 -1.46 -8.43 3.38
N GLN A 17 -0.73 -8.86 2.34
CA GLN A 17 -1.28 -8.99 0.99
C GLN A 17 -2.33 -10.11 0.95
N VAL A 18 -3.57 -9.76 0.59
CA VAL A 18 -4.68 -10.71 0.54
C VAL A 18 -5.11 -11.08 -0.86
N ARG A 19 -4.88 -10.18 -1.83
CA ARG A 19 -5.32 -10.38 -3.20
C ARG A 19 -4.48 -9.58 -4.17
N VAL A 20 -4.24 -10.15 -5.35
CA VAL A 20 -3.69 -9.42 -6.49
C VAL A 20 -4.64 -9.55 -7.68
N ARG A 21 -4.91 -8.43 -8.36
CA ARG A 21 -5.60 -8.42 -9.67
C ARG A 21 -4.79 -7.59 -10.65
N GLY A 22 -4.09 -8.27 -11.57
CA GLY A 22 -3.20 -7.60 -12.51
C GLY A 22 -2.13 -6.83 -11.75
N SER A 23 -2.01 -5.53 -12.01
CA SER A 23 -1.07 -4.64 -11.31
C SER A 23 -1.58 -4.10 -9.97
N HIS A 24 -2.73 -4.51 -9.47
CA HIS A 24 -3.27 -4.00 -8.21
C HIS A 24 -3.11 -5.02 -7.09
N HIS A 25 -2.25 -4.71 -6.12
CA HIS A 25 -2.01 -5.51 -4.92
C HIS A 25 -2.85 -4.95 -3.78
N GLN A 26 -3.70 -5.79 -3.20
CA GLN A 26 -4.58 -5.44 -2.09
C GLN A 26 -4.05 -6.01 -0.78
N PHE A 27 -3.98 -5.16 0.23
CA PHE A 27 -3.50 -5.45 1.57
C PHE A 27 -4.60 -5.22 2.59
N LYS A 28 -4.63 -6.05 3.63
CA LYS A 28 -5.51 -5.92 4.80
C LYS A 28 -4.70 -5.91 6.07
N HIS A 29 -5.18 -5.15 7.05
CA HIS A 29 -4.66 -5.17 8.40
C HIS A 29 -5.57 -6.03 9.28
N PRO A 30 -5.05 -6.80 10.26
CA PRO A 30 -5.86 -7.62 11.14
C PRO A 30 -6.81 -6.80 12.04
N THR A 31 -6.42 -5.58 12.41
CA THR A 31 -7.22 -4.73 13.32
C THR A 31 -7.88 -3.54 12.63
N ASN A 32 -7.43 -3.13 11.44
CA ASN A 32 -8.02 -1.99 10.72
C ASN A 32 -8.97 -2.50 9.63
N PRO A 33 -10.21 -1.98 9.56
CA PRO A 33 -11.21 -2.45 8.59
C PRO A 33 -10.93 -1.98 7.14
N GLY A 34 -9.87 -1.20 6.91
CA GLY A 34 -9.49 -0.68 5.60
C GLY A 34 -8.79 -1.72 4.71
N VAL A 35 -8.88 -1.54 3.39
CA VAL A 35 -8.08 -2.26 2.40
C VAL A 35 -7.19 -1.25 1.69
N VAL A 36 -5.88 -1.49 1.73
CA VAL A 36 -4.90 -0.68 1.00
C VAL A 36 -4.66 -1.31 -0.35
N THR A 37 -4.72 -0.52 -1.43
CA THR A 37 -4.40 -0.99 -2.77
C THR A 37 -3.14 -0.29 -3.25
N VAL A 38 -2.11 -1.05 -3.59
CA VAL A 38 -0.85 -0.56 -4.14
C VAL A 38 -0.74 -1.02 -5.60
N PRO A 39 -0.57 -0.10 -6.56
CA PRO A 39 -0.25 -0.49 -7.92
C PRO A 39 1.21 -0.94 -7.99
N HIS A 40 1.43 -2.17 -8.44
CA HIS A 40 2.73 -2.81 -8.62
C HIS A 40 2.68 -3.72 -9.85
N PRO A 41 3.71 -3.73 -10.72
CA PRO A 41 4.97 -3.01 -10.60
C PRO A 41 4.91 -1.57 -11.12
N GLU A 42 5.15 -0.59 -10.26
CA GLU A 42 5.28 0.83 -10.63
C GLU A 42 6.59 1.41 -10.10
N ARG A 43 7.31 2.14 -10.96
CA ARG A 43 8.62 2.71 -10.61
C ARG A 43 8.45 3.98 -9.80
N ASP A 44 7.47 4.81 -10.12
CA ASP A 44 7.17 6.00 -9.32
C ASP A 44 5.68 6.17 -9.10
N LEU A 45 5.27 6.09 -7.84
CA LEU A 45 3.89 6.32 -7.45
C LEU A 45 3.62 7.82 -7.34
N ALA A 46 2.57 8.28 -8.02
CA ALA A 46 2.12 9.65 -7.92
C ALA A 46 1.82 10.03 -6.46
N ILE A 47 2.06 11.29 -6.10
CA ILE A 47 1.86 11.82 -4.74
C ILE A 47 0.42 11.57 -4.26
N GLY A 48 -0.58 11.71 -5.14
CA GLY A 48 -1.98 11.42 -4.80
C GLY A 48 -2.21 9.95 -4.39
N THR A 49 -1.52 9.01 -5.03
CA THR A 49 -1.57 7.59 -4.67
C THR A 49 -0.93 7.36 -3.31
N LEU A 50 0.22 7.97 -3.05
CA LEU A 50 0.89 7.90 -1.75
C LEU A 50 -0.01 8.43 -0.64
N LEU A 51 -0.55 9.65 -0.79
CA LEU A 51 -1.47 10.25 0.20
C LEU A 51 -2.71 9.39 0.44
N SER A 52 -3.26 8.79 -0.61
CA SER A 52 -4.41 7.88 -0.45
C SER A 52 -4.05 6.62 0.32
N ILE A 53 -2.84 6.07 0.10
CA ILE A 53 -2.35 4.92 0.84
C ILE A 53 -2.07 5.33 2.30
N GLU A 54 -1.42 6.45 2.55
CA GLU A 54 -1.15 6.97 3.91
C GLU A 54 -2.45 7.14 4.70
N ARG A 55 -3.48 7.72 4.08
CA ARG A 55 -4.78 7.95 4.71
C ARG A 55 -5.46 6.67 5.19
N VAL A 56 -5.32 5.57 4.45
CA VAL A 56 -5.96 4.28 4.79
C VAL A 56 -5.05 3.44 5.68
N SER A 57 -3.75 3.43 5.40
CA SER A 57 -2.76 2.62 6.11
C SER A 57 -2.35 3.21 7.46
N GLY A 58 -2.46 4.53 7.63
CA GLY A 58 -1.91 5.26 8.77
C GLY A 58 -0.37 5.37 8.76
N VAL A 59 0.29 4.83 7.73
CA VAL A 59 1.74 4.83 7.58
C VAL A 59 2.16 6.11 6.84
N LYS A 60 3.18 6.81 7.33
CA LYS A 60 3.79 7.92 6.59
C LYS A 60 4.73 7.37 5.52
N LEU A 61 4.43 7.67 4.27
CA LEU A 61 5.17 7.34 3.05
C LEU A 61 5.89 8.59 2.48
N ARG A 62 5.95 9.68 3.25
CA ARG A 62 6.58 10.96 2.92
C ARG A 62 7.70 11.33 3.88
#